data_AF-A0A8I1SUE0-F1
#
_entry.id   AF-A0A8I1SUE0-F1
#
_cell.length_a   1.000
_cell.length_b   1.000
_cell.length_c   1.000
_cell.angle_alpha   90.00
_cell.angle_beta   90.00
_cell.angle_gamma   90.00
#
_symmetry.space_group_name_H-M   'P 1'
#
loop_
_entity.id
_entity.type
_entity.pdbx_description
1 polymer ?
#
loop_
_entity_poly.entity_id
_entity_poly.type
_entity_poly.pdbx_seq_one_letter_code
_entity_poly.pdbx_strand_id
1 'polypeptide(L)'
;MKELSIEQWGRLLLALSQTSMANFVTAVGPEFAVALAWLAVKALQWEMDGHIPLFGEGDRADALWFAQRLGIDPETAEIRLAPTQEEALAMVCQGIGIDQFLDGLVKEEAPC
;
A
#
# COMPACT_ATOMS: atom_id res chain seq x y z
N MET A 1 -4.61 11.57 7.38
CA MET A 1 -4.50 11.04 6.00
C MET A 1 -5.66 11.57 5.20
N LYS A 2 -5.43 11.99 3.95
CA LYS A 2 -6.50 12.38 3.04
C LYS A 2 -7.30 11.13 2.64
N GLU A 3 -8.62 11.21 2.62
CA GLU A 3 -9.47 10.08 2.21
C GLU A 3 -9.45 9.95 0.68
N LEU A 4 -9.21 8.74 0.17
CA LEU A 4 -9.20 8.46 -1.27
C LEU A 4 -10.62 8.54 -1.83
N SER A 5 -10.74 9.15 -3.01
CA SER A 5 -12.00 9.13 -3.76
C SER A 5 -12.35 7.71 -4.26
N ILE A 6 -13.61 7.49 -4.63
CA ILE A 6 -14.06 6.21 -5.21
C ILE A 6 -13.23 5.86 -6.43
N GLU A 7 -12.92 6.82 -7.30
CA GLU A 7 -12.10 6.57 -8.49
C GLU A 7 -10.69 6.09 -8.13
N GLN A 8 -10.06 6.72 -7.12
CA GLN A 8 -8.73 6.32 -6.64
C GLN A 8 -8.74 4.93 -6.02
N TRP A 9 -9.77 4.62 -5.22
CA TRP A 9 -9.96 3.26 -4.70
C TRP A 9 -10.09 2.24 -5.82
N GLY A 10 -10.82 2.57 -6.89
CA GLY A 10 -11.04 1.67 -8.00
C GLY A 10 -9.75 1.33 -8.73
N ARG A 11 -8.98 2.38 -9.06
CA ARG A 11 -7.67 2.24 -9.69
C ARG A 11 -6.70 1.44 -8.82
N LEU A 12 -6.69 1.70 -7.51
CA LEU A 12 -5.86 0.95 -6.56
C LEU A 12 -6.21 -0.54 -6.55
N LEU A 13 -7.51 -0.88 -6.45
CA LEU A 13 -7.95 -2.27 -6.45
C LEU A 13 -7.62 -2.98 -7.77
N LEU A 14 -7.74 -2.28 -8.92
CA LEU A 14 -7.29 -2.84 -10.20
C LEU A 14 -5.79 -3.11 -10.20
N ALA A 15 -4.96 -2.16 -9.76
CA ALA A 15 -3.50 -2.36 -9.70
C ALA A 15 -3.12 -3.54 -8.78
N LEU A 16 -3.78 -3.68 -7.63
CA LEU A 16 -3.61 -4.83 -6.74
C LEU A 16 -4.01 -6.13 -7.43
N SER A 17 -5.13 -6.17 -8.16
CA SER A 17 -5.61 -7.36 -8.86
C SER A 17 -4.68 -7.80 -10.02
N GLN A 18 -3.94 -6.86 -10.60
CA GLN A 18 -3.01 -7.10 -11.71
C GLN A 18 -1.61 -7.49 -11.22
N THR A 19 -1.36 -7.45 -9.92
CA THR A 19 -0.09 -7.88 -9.34
C THR A 19 0.09 -9.39 -9.53
N SER A 20 1.28 -9.81 -9.99
CA SER A 20 1.57 -11.23 -10.15
C SER A 20 1.51 -11.94 -8.79
N MET A 21 0.92 -13.13 -8.75
CA MET A 21 0.82 -13.91 -7.51
C MET A 21 2.22 -14.22 -6.92
N ALA A 22 3.23 -14.40 -7.76
CA ALA A 22 4.61 -14.59 -7.31
C ALA A 22 5.13 -13.36 -6.55
N ASN A 23 4.98 -12.15 -7.12
CA ASN A 23 5.41 -10.92 -6.45
C ASN A 23 4.63 -10.68 -5.16
N PHE A 24 3.33 -10.95 -5.17
CA PHE A 24 2.48 -10.83 -3.99
C PHE A 24 2.93 -11.76 -2.86
N VAL A 25 3.12 -13.05 -3.16
CA VAL A 25 3.54 -14.04 -2.16
C VAL A 25 4.91 -13.68 -1.57
N THR A 26 5.84 -13.17 -2.39
CA THR A 26 7.16 -12.74 -1.90
C THR A 26 7.09 -11.48 -1.03
N ALA A 27 6.27 -10.49 -1.38
CA ALA A 27 6.21 -9.21 -0.67
C ALA A 27 5.28 -9.23 0.56
N VAL A 28 4.25 -10.07 0.53
CA VAL A 28 3.13 -10.02 1.48
C VAL A 28 2.99 -11.33 2.27
N GLY A 29 3.05 -12.47 1.60
CA GLY A 29 2.83 -13.79 2.18
C GLY A 29 1.62 -14.51 1.58
N PRO A 30 1.68 -15.84 1.40
CA PRO A 30 0.61 -16.62 0.77
C PRO A 30 -0.69 -16.69 1.60
N GLU A 31 -0.63 -16.49 2.91
CA GLU A 31 -1.77 -16.49 3.82
C GLU A 31 -2.78 -15.37 3.51
N PHE A 32 -2.34 -14.30 2.83
CA PHE A 32 -3.18 -13.17 2.44
C PHE A 32 -3.78 -13.30 1.04
N ALA A 33 -3.53 -14.40 0.32
CA ALA A 33 -4.00 -14.58 -1.06
C ALA A 33 -5.53 -14.52 -1.18
N VAL A 34 -6.26 -15.00 -0.16
CA VAL A 34 -7.73 -14.93 -0.13
C VAL A 34 -8.20 -13.48 -0.04
N ALA A 35 -7.57 -12.66 0.80
CA ALA A 35 -7.90 -11.23 0.92
C ALA A 35 -7.62 -10.49 -0.38
N LEU A 36 -6.49 -10.76 -1.04
CA LEU A 36 -6.19 -10.20 -2.36
C LEU A 36 -7.25 -10.60 -3.41
N ALA A 37 -7.65 -11.87 -3.44
CA ALA A 37 -8.67 -12.35 -4.37
C ALA A 37 -10.02 -11.64 -4.15
N TRP A 38 -10.41 -11.40 -2.89
CA TRP A 38 -11.61 -10.63 -2.57
C TRP A 38 -11.55 -9.17 -3.03
N LEU A 39 -10.39 -8.53 -2.90
CA LEU A 39 -10.17 -7.18 -3.41
C LEU A 39 -10.20 -7.14 -4.96
N ALA A 40 -9.69 -8.18 -5.62
CA ALA A 40 -9.74 -8.30 -7.08
C ALA A 40 -11.17 -8.43 -7.61
N VAL A 41 -12.05 -9.17 -6.92
CA VAL A 41 -13.48 -9.24 -7.28
C VAL A 41 -14.14 -7.84 -7.24
N LYS A 42 -13.79 -7.02 -6.25
CA LYS A 42 -14.29 -5.65 -6.13
C LYS A 42 -13.72 -4.73 -7.20
N ALA A 43 -12.46 -4.95 -7.57
CA ALA A 43 -11.83 -4.24 -8.67
C ALA A 43 -12.59 -4.47 -9.99
N LEU A 44 -12.97 -5.74 -10.27
CA LEU A 44 -13.76 -6.10 -11.44
C LEU A 44 -15.17 -5.48 -11.41
N GLN A 45 -15.83 -5.50 -10.24
CA GLN A 45 -17.14 -4.86 -10.08
C GLN A 45 -17.07 -3.36 -10.38
N TRP A 46 -15.99 -2.71 -9.96
CA TRP A 46 -15.77 -1.31 -10.28
C TRP A 46 -15.49 -1.07 -11.76
N GLU A 47 -14.65 -1.89 -12.38
CA GLU A 47 -14.36 -1.79 -13.81
C GLU A 47 -15.61 -1.96 -14.67
N MET A 48 -16.54 -2.83 -14.24
CA MET A 48 -17.79 -3.09 -14.95
C MET A 48 -18.86 -2.03 -14.69
N ASP A 49 -19.10 -1.68 -13.43
CA ASP A 49 -20.29 -0.92 -13.01
C ASP A 49 -19.96 0.50 -12.51
N GLY A 50 -18.68 0.87 -12.41
CA GLY A 50 -18.22 2.14 -11.84
C GLY A 50 -18.44 2.27 -10.33
N HIS A 51 -18.83 1.18 -9.67
CA HIS A 51 -19.14 1.13 -8.24
C HIS A 51 -18.19 0.21 -7.48
N ILE A 52 -17.74 0.64 -6.29
CA ILE A 52 -16.91 -0.18 -5.41
C ILE A 52 -17.70 -0.55 -4.15
N PRO A 53 -18.14 -1.81 -4.01
CA PRO A 53 -18.69 -2.28 -2.76
C PRO A 53 -17.53 -2.61 -1.80
N LEU A 54 -17.02 -1.59 -1.10
CA LEU A 54 -16.17 -1.81 0.07
C LEU A 54 -17.08 -2.18 1.24
N PHE A 55 -16.89 -3.38 1.80
CA PHE A 55 -17.76 -3.92 2.85
C PHE A 55 -17.39 -3.41 4.26
N GLY A 56 -16.30 -2.65 4.39
CA GLY A 56 -15.95 -1.98 5.64
C GLY A 56 -14.53 -1.41 5.66
N GLU A 57 -14.11 -0.95 6.84
CA GLU A 57 -12.77 -0.41 7.06
C GLU A 57 -11.66 -1.46 6.90
N GLY A 58 -11.96 -2.74 7.13
CA GLY A 58 -11.01 -3.84 6.97
C GLY A 58 -10.49 -3.96 5.53
N ASP A 59 -11.39 -3.91 4.53
CA ASP A 59 -11.00 -3.98 3.13
C ASP A 59 -10.10 -2.80 2.71
N ARG A 60 -10.40 -1.60 3.24
CA ARG A 60 -9.61 -0.40 2.99
C ARG A 60 -8.23 -0.52 3.62
N ALA A 61 -8.16 -1.02 4.85
CA ALA A 61 -6.91 -1.26 5.54
C ALA A 61 -6.06 -2.30 4.79
N ASP A 62 -6.66 -3.42 4.38
CA ASP A 62 -5.99 -4.47 3.62
C ASP A 62 -5.45 -3.95 2.29
N ALA A 63 -6.26 -3.22 1.52
CA ALA A 63 -5.85 -2.65 0.24
C ALA A 63 -4.65 -1.69 0.39
N LEU A 64 -4.69 -0.79 1.38
CA LEU A 64 -3.57 0.13 1.66
C LEU A 64 -2.32 -0.62 2.15
N TRP A 65 -2.51 -1.64 2.97
CA TRP A 65 -1.43 -2.43 3.52
C TRP A 65 -0.72 -3.28 2.45
N PHE A 66 -1.49 -3.86 1.51
CA PHE A 66 -0.94 -4.53 0.34
C PHE A 66 -0.22 -3.54 -0.58
N ALA A 67 -0.84 -2.38 -0.85
CA ALA A 67 -0.25 -1.36 -1.71
C ALA A 67 1.13 -0.92 -1.17
N GLN A 68 1.23 -0.67 0.13
CA GLN A 68 2.51 -0.33 0.76
C GLN A 68 3.59 -1.40 0.53
N ARG A 69 3.26 -2.69 0.69
CA ARG A 69 4.21 -3.80 0.53
C ARG A 69 4.61 -4.06 -0.91
N LEU A 70 3.67 -3.82 -1.82
CA LEU A 70 3.89 -3.95 -3.26
C LEU A 70 4.54 -2.70 -3.88
N GLY A 71 4.74 -1.65 -3.07
CA GLY A 71 5.24 -0.37 -3.56
C GLY A 71 4.27 0.28 -4.52
N ILE A 72 2.96 0.15 -4.33
CA ILE A 72 1.94 0.81 -5.14
C ILE A 72 1.50 2.07 -4.41
N ASP A 73 1.52 3.20 -5.10
CA ASP A 73 0.99 4.45 -4.58
C ASP A 73 -0.55 4.40 -4.57
N PRO A 74 -1.20 4.63 -3.41
CA PRO A 74 -2.64 4.47 -3.29
C PRO A 74 -3.45 5.60 -3.93
N GLU A 75 -2.85 6.77 -4.19
CA GLU A 75 -3.52 7.90 -4.84
C GLU A 75 -3.48 7.80 -6.37
N THR A 76 -2.39 7.26 -6.91
CA THR A 76 -2.16 7.17 -8.36
C THR A 76 -2.31 5.77 -8.94
N ALA A 77 -2.24 4.73 -8.09
CA ALA A 77 -2.17 3.32 -8.44
C ALA A 77 -0.91 2.92 -9.26
N GLU A 78 0.12 3.77 -9.25
CA GLU A 78 1.39 3.51 -9.92
C GLU A 78 2.37 2.75 -9.01
N ILE A 79 3.24 1.94 -9.60
CA ILE A 79 4.33 1.31 -8.86
C ILE A 79 5.37 2.40 -8.53
N ARG A 80 5.47 2.71 -7.25
CA ARG A 80 6.59 3.45 -6.68
C ARG A 80 7.81 2.53 -6.65
N LEU A 81 8.71 2.77 -7.60
CA LEU A 81 10.04 2.15 -7.58
C LEU A 81 10.70 2.46 -6.23
N ALA A 82 11.43 1.48 -5.70
CA ALA A 82 12.24 1.69 -4.52
C ALA A 82 13.13 2.93 -4.77
N PRO A 83 13.22 3.86 -3.80
CA PRO A 83 14.10 5.01 -3.96
C PRO A 83 15.50 4.51 -4.29
N THR A 84 16.15 5.17 -5.24
CA THR A 84 17.56 4.92 -5.54
C THR A 84 18.40 5.07 -4.28
N GLN A 85 19.61 4.50 -4.25
CA GLN A 85 20.48 4.61 -3.07
C GLN A 85 20.72 6.08 -2.67
N GLU A 86 20.78 6.99 -3.65
CA GLU A 86 20.88 8.44 -3.43
C GLU A 86 19.60 9.04 -2.85
N GLU A 87 18.42 8.65 -3.33
CA GLU A 87 17.14 9.11 -2.78
C GLU A 87 16.89 8.54 -1.37
N ALA A 88 17.25 7.28 -1.14
CA ALA A 88 17.20 6.65 0.17
C ALA A 88 18.14 7.36 1.15
N LEU A 89 19.38 7.69 0.73
CA LEU A 89 20.29 8.51 1.52
C LEU A 89 19.72 9.90 1.76
N ALA A 90 19.12 10.53 0.75
CA ALA A 90 18.53 11.87 0.87
C ALA A 90 17.36 11.88 1.85
N MET A 91 16.50 10.85 1.86
CA MET A 91 15.40 10.70 2.83
C MET A 91 15.92 10.50 4.26
N VAL A 92 17.00 9.73 4.43
CA VAL A 92 17.71 9.59 5.71
C VAL A 92 18.33 10.92 6.16
N CYS A 93 19.00 11.63 5.24
CA CYS A 93 19.62 12.95 5.50
C CYS A 93 18.59 14.06 5.76
N GLN A 94 17.35 13.92 5.27
CA GLN A 94 16.23 14.84 5.53
C GLN A 94 15.51 14.55 6.86
N GLY A 95 15.97 13.57 7.64
CA GLY A 95 15.40 13.27 8.96
C GLY A 95 14.09 12.48 8.93
N ILE A 96 13.70 11.90 7.78
CA ILE A 96 12.70 10.82 7.73
C ILE A 96 13.42 9.51 8.07
N GLY A 97 14.06 9.51 9.24
CA GLY A 97 14.85 8.41 9.73
C GLY A 97 13.95 7.32 10.29
N ILE A 98 14.39 6.07 10.14
CA ILE A 98 13.93 4.92 10.93
C ILE A 98 13.89 5.28 12.43
N ASP A 99 14.67 6.25 12.88
CA ASP A 99 14.68 6.79 14.24
C ASP A 99 13.34 7.43 14.66
N GLN A 100 12.57 8.11 13.80
CA GLN A 100 11.21 8.57 14.17
C GLN A 100 10.20 7.43 14.31
N PHE A 101 10.41 6.34 13.56
CA PHE A 101 9.62 5.12 13.64
C PHE A 101 9.99 4.29 14.88
N LEU A 102 11.27 4.30 15.29
CA LEU A 102 11.77 3.64 16.49
C LEU A 102 11.55 4.47 17.77
N ASP A 103 11.60 5.79 17.72
CA ASP A 103 11.29 6.71 18.84
C ASP A 103 9.81 6.63 19.26
N GLY A 104 8.92 6.23 18.33
CA GLY A 104 7.54 5.87 18.66
C GLY A 104 7.39 4.55 19.42
N LEU A 105 8.41 3.69 19.39
CA LEU A 105 8.45 2.37 20.04
C LEU A 105 9.27 2.38 21.34
N VAL A 106 10.23 3.28 21.49
CA VAL A 106 11.06 3.38 22.69
C VAL A 106 11.18 4.85 23.06
N LYS A 107 10.43 5.27 24.07
CA LYS A 107 10.84 6.45 24.84
C LYS A 107 12.21 6.16 25.44
N GLU A 108 13.26 6.76 24.92
CA GLU A 108 14.24 7.56 25.66
C GLU A 108 15.34 8.07 24.72
N GLU A 109 15.65 9.35 24.92
CA GLU A 109 16.42 10.25 24.06
C GLU A 109 17.89 9.85 23.85
N ALA A 110 18.43 10.18 22.68
CA ALA A 110 19.81 10.66 22.60
C ALA A 110 19.95 11.75 21.51
N PRO A 111 20.70 12.84 21.78
CA PRO A 111 20.84 13.99 20.89
C PRO A 111 21.95 13.78 19.85
N CYS A 112 21.99 14.72 18.89
CA CYS A 112 22.94 14.83 17.78
C CYS A 112 24.42 14.62 18.16
#